data_AF-A0A966U307-F1
#
_entry.id   AF-A0A966U307-F1
#
_cell.length_a   1.000
_cell.length_b   1.000
_cell.length_c   1.000
_cell.angle_alpha   90.00
_cell.angle_beta   90.00
_cell.angle_gamma   90.00
#
_symmetry.space_group_name_H-M   'P 1'
#
loop_
_entity.id
_entity.type
_entity.pdbx_description
1 polymer ?
#
loop_
_entity_poly.entity_id
_entity_poly.type
_entity_poly.pdbx_seq_one_letter_code
_entity_poly.pdbx_strand_id
1 'polypeptide(L)'
;MREKRKLEPHLSEKWDESQVQTAMAAARHHAARFARQRRLSHADREDLTQDTLLAIVEASSRFDPARGSWATFVALLARRAVIDRARQRCLPECVSLDGRATAEILNALVMPQADPDIAIAFGRIGEELPLAPRALLQRITVHLDVASARDAGAASPATFYRELRDLRCWLRALGVRPVATASTRTTAPTPSGP
;
A
#
# COMPACT_ATOMS: atom_id res chain seq x y z
N MET A 1 -9.64 -36.33 -28.96
CA MET A 1 -9.08 -36.57 -27.61
C MET A 1 -7.66 -36.01 -27.64
N ARG A 2 -7.43 -34.84 -27.03
CA ARG A 2 -6.18 -34.08 -27.16
C ARG A 2 -5.11 -34.69 -26.27
N GLU A 3 -4.11 -35.29 -26.89
CA GLU A 3 -2.98 -35.91 -26.21
C GLU A 3 -2.12 -34.83 -25.55
N LYS A 4 -1.97 -34.94 -24.22
CA LYS A 4 -1.22 -34.01 -23.38
C LYS A 4 0.25 -34.11 -23.76
N ARG A 5 0.75 -33.11 -24.51
CA ARG A 5 2.17 -32.95 -24.80
C ARG A 5 2.90 -32.73 -23.47
N LYS A 6 3.62 -33.77 -23.06
CA LYS A 6 4.46 -33.88 -21.87
C LYS A 6 5.35 -32.63 -21.74
N LEU A 7 5.19 -31.88 -20.66
CA LEU A 7 6.06 -30.77 -20.26
C LEU A 7 7.34 -31.37 -19.68
N GLU A 8 8.31 -31.65 -20.54
CA GLU A 8 9.69 -31.89 -20.12
C GLU A 8 10.33 -30.52 -19.78
N PRO A 9 11.09 -30.41 -18.67
CA PRO A 9 11.82 -29.19 -18.34
C PRO A 9 13.01 -29.09 -19.30
N HIS A 10 12.83 -28.34 -20.39
CA HIS A 10 13.88 -28.03 -21.34
C HIS A 10 14.85 -27.03 -20.69
N LEU A 11 15.79 -27.56 -19.90
CA LEU A 11 17.00 -26.84 -19.54
C LEU A 11 17.70 -26.41 -20.83
N SER A 12 17.62 -25.11 -21.08
CA SER A 12 18.35 -24.27 -22.04
C SER A 12 19.32 -25.02 -22.95
N GLU A 13 19.02 -25.01 -24.25
CA GLU A 13 20.06 -25.06 -25.27
C GLU A 13 21.13 -24.02 -24.88
N LYS A 14 22.37 -24.48 -24.66
CA LYS A 14 23.45 -23.62 -24.17
C LYS A 14 23.75 -22.59 -25.24
N TRP A 15 23.45 -21.33 -24.98
CA TRP A 15 23.84 -20.24 -25.86
C TRP A 15 25.37 -20.18 -25.95
N ASP A 16 25.87 -19.86 -27.14
CA ASP A 16 27.27 -19.51 -27.28
C ASP A 16 27.56 -18.12 -26.69
N GLU A 17 28.84 -17.82 -26.45
CA GLU A 17 29.26 -16.53 -25.88
C GLU A 17 28.79 -15.35 -26.73
N SER A 18 28.79 -15.48 -28.06
CA SER A 18 28.37 -14.41 -28.97
C SER A 18 26.86 -14.10 -28.87
N GLN A 19 26.05 -15.14 -28.67
CA GLN A 19 24.61 -15.05 -28.46
C GLN A 19 24.28 -14.38 -27.13
N VAL A 20 25.01 -14.74 -26.07
CA VAL A 20 24.92 -14.10 -24.75
C VAL A 20 25.26 -12.61 -24.87
N GLN A 21 26.41 -12.26 -25.47
CA GLN A 21 26.82 -10.87 -25.63
C GLN A 21 25.80 -10.06 -26.47
N THR A 22 25.25 -10.67 -27.53
CA THR A 22 24.20 -10.05 -28.35
C THR A 22 22.94 -9.78 -27.55
N ALA A 23 22.49 -10.74 -26.73
CA ALA A 23 21.32 -10.58 -25.85
C ALA A 23 21.54 -9.47 -24.81
N MET A 24 22.70 -9.47 -24.14
CA MET A 24 23.07 -8.45 -23.16
C MET A 24 23.14 -7.05 -23.78
N ALA A 25 23.79 -6.91 -24.93
CA ALA A 25 23.91 -5.63 -25.61
C ALA A 25 22.55 -5.08 -26.05
N ALA A 26 21.69 -5.93 -26.63
CA ALA A 26 20.35 -5.54 -27.04
C ALA A 26 19.48 -5.12 -25.85
N ALA A 27 19.45 -5.91 -24.78
CA ALA A 27 18.67 -5.59 -23.58
C ALA A 27 19.08 -4.24 -22.98
N ARG A 28 20.39 -4.04 -22.76
CA ARG A 28 20.94 -2.77 -22.23
C ARG A 28 20.62 -1.59 -23.14
N HIS A 29 20.78 -1.75 -24.46
CA HIS A 29 20.51 -0.68 -25.42
C HIS A 29 19.03 -0.24 -25.37
N HIS A 30 18.11 -1.21 -25.44
CA HIS A 30 16.68 -0.93 -25.45
C HIS A 30 16.20 -0.37 -24.10
N ALA A 31 16.64 -0.94 -22.99
CA ALA A 31 16.34 -0.43 -21.65
C ALA A 31 16.87 0.98 -21.43
N ALA A 32 18.13 1.27 -21.81
CA ALA A 32 18.71 2.60 -21.68
C ALA A 32 18.00 3.64 -22.55
N ARG A 33 17.66 3.29 -23.80
CA ARG A 33 16.89 4.17 -24.69
C ARG A 33 15.52 4.51 -24.10
N PHE A 34 14.82 3.51 -23.56
CA PHE A 34 13.50 3.71 -22.95
C PHE A 34 13.56 4.49 -21.64
N ALA A 35 14.52 4.16 -20.76
CA ALA A 35 14.74 4.87 -19.52
C ALA A 35 14.99 6.36 -19.76
N ARG A 36 15.76 6.71 -20.81
CA ARG A 36 15.95 8.11 -21.22
C ARG A 36 14.66 8.79 -21.67
N GLN A 37 13.81 8.09 -22.42
CA GLN A 37 12.52 8.64 -22.89
C GLN A 37 11.51 8.84 -21.76
N ARG A 38 11.58 8.02 -20.71
CA ARG A 38 10.63 8.02 -19.58
C ARG A 38 11.20 8.62 -18.29
N ARG A 39 12.45 9.11 -18.30
CA ARG A 39 13.18 9.63 -17.12
C ARG A 39 13.18 8.65 -15.94
N LEU A 40 13.35 7.36 -16.25
CA LEU A 40 13.41 6.31 -15.22
C LEU A 40 14.67 6.45 -14.37
N SER A 41 14.59 5.98 -13.12
CA SER A 41 15.75 5.90 -12.24
C SER A 41 16.78 4.90 -12.79
N HIS A 42 17.99 4.95 -12.23
CA HIS A 42 19.01 3.94 -12.54
C HIS A 42 18.53 2.52 -12.19
N ALA A 43 17.85 2.36 -11.05
CA ALA A 43 17.33 1.08 -10.58
C ALA A 43 16.26 0.53 -11.55
N ASP A 44 15.26 1.34 -11.90
CA ASP A 44 14.21 0.94 -12.84
C ASP A 44 14.76 0.55 -14.23
N ARG A 45 15.86 1.18 -14.65
CA ARG A 45 16.54 0.83 -15.90
C ARG A 45 17.21 -0.54 -15.82
N GLU A 46 17.82 -0.86 -14.67
CA GLU A 46 18.44 -2.15 -14.44
C GLU A 46 17.38 -3.26 -14.40
N ASP A 47 16.29 -3.02 -13.68
CA ASP A 47 15.13 -3.93 -13.64
C ASP A 47 14.59 -4.20 -15.06
N LEU A 48 14.42 -3.14 -15.86
CA LEU A 48 13.98 -3.27 -17.25
C LEU A 48 14.97 -4.07 -18.12
N THR A 49 16.27 -3.96 -17.83
CA THR A 49 17.29 -4.76 -18.52
C THR A 49 17.13 -6.24 -18.18
N GLN A 50 16.91 -6.55 -16.91
CA GLN A 50 16.69 -7.93 -16.44
C GLN A 50 15.39 -8.52 -16.97
N ASP A 51 14.28 -7.78 -16.92
CA ASP A 51 13.00 -8.19 -17.51
C ASP A 51 13.14 -8.51 -19.00
N THR A 52 13.91 -7.66 -19.71
CA THR A 52 14.18 -7.87 -21.13
C THR A 52 14.99 -9.13 -21.38
N LEU A 53 16.03 -9.37 -20.57
CA LEU A 53 16.84 -10.59 -20.65
C LEU A 53 16.01 -11.84 -20.34
N LEU A 54 15.17 -11.78 -19.31
CA LEU A 54 14.26 -12.86 -18.95
C LEU A 54 13.32 -13.19 -20.11
N ALA A 55 12.72 -12.17 -20.74
CA ALA A 55 11.86 -12.36 -21.91
C ALA A 55 12.61 -13.02 -23.10
N ILE A 56 13.90 -12.72 -23.26
CA ILE A 56 14.74 -13.37 -24.28
C ILE A 56 14.97 -14.84 -23.93
N VAL A 57 15.32 -15.15 -22.68
CA VAL A 57 15.55 -16.52 -22.19
C VAL A 57 14.28 -17.37 -22.31
N GLU A 58 13.13 -16.86 -21.87
CA GLU A 58 11.86 -17.59 -21.95
C GLU A 58 11.43 -17.89 -23.39
N ALA A 59 11.77 -17.00 -24.33
CA ALA A 59 11.43 -17.16 -25.73
C ALA A 59 12.48 -17.93 -26.53
N SER A 60 13.67 -18.21 -25.97
CA SER A 60 14.81 -18.72 -26.74
C SER A 60 14.57 -20.10 -27.35
N SER A 61 13.79 -20.94 -26.69
CA SER A 61 13.40 -22.27 -27.21
C SER A 61 12.55 -22.22 -28.48
N ARG A 62 12.07 -21.03 -28.86
CA ARG A 62 11.29 -20.78 -30.09
C ARG A 62 12.14 -20.19 -31.21
N PHE A 63 13.43 -19.95 -30.98
CA PHE A 63 14.33 -19.46 -32.01
C PHE A 63 14.51 -20.54 -33.08
N ASP A 64 14.45 -20.11 -34.34
CA ASP A 64 14.65 -20.97 -35.49
C ASP A 64 15.62 -20.25 -36.45
N PRO A 65 16.85 -20.75 -36.61
CA PRO A 65 17.87 -20.11 -37.46
C PRO A 65 17.48 -20.11 -38.95
N ALA A 66 16.57 -20.98 -39.39
CA ALA A 66 16.07 -20.96 -40.78
C ALA A 66 15.17 -19.75 -41.07
N ARG A 67 14.60 -19.12 -40.02
CA ARG A 67 13.67 -18.00 -40.16
C ARG A 67 14.32 -16.62 -39.96
N GLY A 68 15.56 -16.57 -39.48
CA GLY A 68 16.30 -15.32 -39.31
C GLY A 68 17.48 -15.43 -38.34
N SER A 69 18.21 -14.32 -38.21
CA SER A 69 19.37 -14.26 -37.32
C SER A 69 18.99 -14.09 -35.85
N TRP A 70 19.82 -14.62 -34.96
CA TRP A 70 19.69 -14.44 -33.51
C TRP A 70 19.58 -12.97 -33.10
N ALA A 71 20.43 -12.11 -33.67
CA ALA A 71 20.41 -10.67 -33.39
C ALA A 71 19.06 -10.01 -33.72
N THR A 72 18.43 -10.41 -34.83
CA THR A 72 17.10 -9.88 -35.21
C THR A 72 16.02 -10.37 -34.26
N PHE A 73 16.07 -11.66 -33.91
CA PHE A 73 15.13 -12.27 -32.97
C PHE A 73 15.19 -11.60 -31.59
N VAL A 74 16.40 -11.43 -31.05
CA VAL A 74 16.66 -10.77 -29.78
C VAL A 74 16.22 -9.30 -29.81
N ALA A 75 16.56 -8.55 -30.86
CA ALA A 75 16.18 -7.14 -30.96
C ALA A 75 14.65 -6.96 -30.99
N LEU A 76 13.94 -7.89 -31.66
CA LEU A 76 12.47 -7.89 -31.68
C LEU A 76 11.89 -8.13 -30.27
N LEU A 77 12.43 -9.11 -29.54
CA LEU A 77 12.01 -9.40 -28.17
C LEU A 77 12.33 -8.25 -27.22
N ALA A 78 13.53 -7.68 -27.31
CA ALA A 78 13.94 -6.56 -26.48
C ALA A 78 13.05 -5.33 -26.69
N ARG A 79 12.74 -5.01 -27.94
CA ARG A 79 11.78 -3.95 -28.27
C ARG A 79 10.39 -4.25 -27.69
N ARG A 80 9.92 -5.49 -27.81
CA ARG A 80 8.60 -5.90 -27.32
C ARG A 80 8.52 -5.83 -25.80
N ALA A 81 9.48 -6.38 -25.07
CA ALA A 81 9.52 -6.37 -23.61
C ALA A 81 9.43 -4.95 -23.05
N VAL A 82 10.19 -4.02 -23.63
CA VAL A 82 10.16 -2.60 -23.25
C VAL A 82 8.81 -1.93 -23.57
N ILE A 83 8.18 -2.24 -24.70
CA ILE A 83 6.83 -1.74 -25.03
C ILE A 83 5.79 -2.31 -24.06
N ASP A 84 5.88 -3.58 -23.73
CA ASP A 84 4.95 -4.23 -22.81
C ASP A 84 5.10 -3.63 -21.40
N ARG A 85 6.32 -3.30 -20.95
CA ARG A 85 6.56 -2.49 -19.74
C ARG A 85 5.88 -1.12 -19.82
N ALA A 86 5.95 -0.45 -20.98
CA ALA A 86 5.30 0.85 -21.18
C ALA A 86 3.75 0.78 -21.13
N ARG A 87 3.19 -0.41 -21.40
CA ARG A 87 1.75 -0.67 -21.34
C ARG A 87 1.27 -1.07 -19.96
N GLN A 88 2.15 -1.61 -19.11
CA GLN A 88 1.82 -1.85 -17.72
C GLN A 88 1.48 -0.51 -17.06
N ARG A 89 0.32 -0.45 -16.42
CA ARG A 89 -0.16 0.77 -15.77
C ARG A 89 0.86 1.20 -14.71
N CYS A 90 1.18 2.49 -14.72
CA CYS A 90 2.00 3.10 -13.67
C CYS A 90 1.31 2.81 -12.33
N LEU A 91 2.04 2.18 -11.41
CA LEU A 91 1.56 2.01 -10.04
C LEU A 91 1.26 3.40 -9.45
N PRO A 92 0.35 3.50 -8.47
CA PRO A 92 0.14 4.73 -7.74
C PRO A 92 1.47 5.31 -7.28
N GLU A 93 1.61 6.63 -7.33
CA GLU A 93 2.82 7.32 -6.89
C GLU A 93 3.21 6.85 -5.48
N CYS A 94 4.33 6.13 -5.39
CA CYS A 94 4.79 5.58 -4.12
C CYS A 94 5.23 6.74 -3.21
N VAL A 95 4.60 6.86 -2.04
CA VAL A 95 5.04 7.79 -1.00
C VAL A 95 6.11 7.10 -0.16
N SER A 96 7.26 7.76 -0.01
CA SER A 96 8.33 7.28 0.89
C SER A 96 7.85 7.29 2.34
N LEU A 97 8.06 6.19 3.06
CA LEU A 97 7.70 6.08 4.48
C LEU A 97 8.52 7.04 5.36
N ASP A 98 9.76 7.29 4.99
CA ASP A 98 10.67 8.23 5.66
C ASP A 98 10.55 9.65 5.08
N GLY A 99 9.64 9.84 4.13
CA GLY A 99 9.39 11.12 3.50
C GLY A 99 8.74 12.10 4.46
N ARG A 100 9.04 13.39 4.28
CA ARG A 100 8.43 14.48 5.05
C ARG A 100 6.89 14.42 5.06
N ALA A 101 6.28 14.13 3.91
CA ALA A 101 4.83 13.99 3.81
C ALA A 101 4.29 12.86 4.73
N THR A 102 5.01 11.75 4.82
CA THR A 102 4.65 10.66 5.74
C THR A 102 4.89 11.05 7.19
N ALA A 103 5.98 11.75 7.51
CA ALA A 103 6.22 12.27 8.86
C ALA A 103 5.10 13.23 9.30
N GLU A 104 4.60 14.07 8.41
CA GLU A 104 3.45 14.96 8.66
C GLU A 104 2.17 14.15 8.91
N ILE A 105 1.90 13.10 8.12
CA ILE A 105 0.77 12.19 8.33
C ILE A 105 0.91 11.45 9.67
N LEU A 106 2.09 10.90 9.97
CA LEU A 106 2.34 10.19 11.22
C LEU A 106 2.17 11.11 12.42
N ASN A 107 2.71 12.34 12.37
CA ASN A 107 2.51 13.34 13.41
C ASN A 107 1.03 13.70 13.62
N ALA A 108 0.23 13.77 12.55
CA ALA A 108 -1.21 14.00 12.66
C ALA A 108 -1.97 12.79 13.23
N LEU A 109 -1.44 11.58 13.06
CA LEU A 109 -1.98 10.33 13.61
C LEU A 109 -1.51 10.03 15.03
N VAL A 110 -0.49 10.74 15.54
CA VAL A 110 -0.11 10.65 16.96
C VAL A 110 -1.32 11.08 17.78
N MET A 111 -1.96 10.10 18.44
CA MET A 111 -2.92 10.39 19.49
C MET A 111 -2.25 11.36 20.47
N PRO A 112 -2.88 12.49 20.81
CA PRO A 112 -2.36 13.32 21.89
C PRO A 112 -2.12 12.38 23.06
N GLN A 113 -0.88 12.32 23.55
CA GLN A 113 -0.55 11.53 24.74
C GLN A 113 -1.61 11.88 25.77
N ALA A 114 -2.42 10.89 26.17
CA ALA A 114 -3.52 11.13 27.08
C ALA A 114 -2.91 11.79 28.32
N ASP A 115 -3.25 13.05 28.54
CA ASP A 115 -2.74 13.81 29.66
C ASP A 115 -2.94 12.95 30.91
N PRO A 116 -1.88 12.60 31.67
CA PRO A 116 -2.02 11.75 32.83
C PRO A 116 -3.03 12.31 33.83
N ASP A 117 -3.22 13.64 33.87
CA ASP A 117 -4.23 14.29 34.70
C ASP A 117 -5.65 14.00 34.22
N ILE A 118 -5.86 13.86 32.91
CA ILE A 118 -7.14 13.40 32.33
C ILE A 118 -7.41 11.96 32.75
N ALA A 119 -6.41 11.07 32.68
CA ALA A 119 -6.58 9.67 33.11
C ALA A 119 -6.92 9.56 34.60
N ILE A 120 -6.26 10.35 35.46
CA ILE A 120 -6.54 10.42 36.90
C ILE A 120 -7.93 11.00 37.16
N ALA A 121 -8.33 12.04 36.44
CA ALA A 121 -9.67 12.64 36.54
C ALA A 121 -10.76 11.64 36.13
N PHE A 122 -10.58 10.90 35.03
CA PHE A 122 -11.51 9.85 34.61
C PHE A 122 -11.58 8.68 35.61
N GLY A 123 -10.46 8.33 36.25
CA GLY A 123 -10.44 7.35 37.34
C GLY A 123 -11.29 7.78 38.52
N ARG A 124 -11.19 9.04 38.95
CA ARG A 124 -12.02 9.62 40.02
C ARG A 124 -13.49 9.74 39.63
N ILE A 125 -13.77 10.18 38.41
CA ILE A 125 -15.14 10.23 37.83
C ILE A 125 -15.77 8.83 37.81
N GLY A 126 -14.98 7.79 37.51
CA GLY A 126 -15.42 6.41 37.58
C GLY A 126 -15.94 6.03 38.97
N GLU A 127 -15.30 6.49 40.04
CA GLU A 127 -15.73 6.26 41.42
C GLU A 127 -17.04 6.97 41.79
N GLU A 128 -17.28 8.16 41.23
CA GLU A 128 -18.48 8.96 41.49
C GLU A 128 -19.69 8.54 40.62
N LEU A 129 -19.47 7.73 39.57
CA LEU A 129 -20.52 7.24 38.68
C LEU A 129 -21.37 6.14 39.36
N PRO A 130 -22.71 6.19 39.22
CA PRO A 130 -23.57 5.07 39.58
C PRO A 130 -23.20 3.78 38.81
N LEU A 131 -23.49 2.62 39.40
CA LEU A 131 -23.03 1.31 38.95
C LEU A 131 -23.38 0.99 37.47
N ALA A 132 -24.58 1.37 37.01
CA ALA A 132 -25.02 1.11 35.64
C ALA A 132 -24.25 1.94 34.58
N PRO A 133 -24.17 3.28 34.66
CA PRO A 133 -23.30 4.09 33.79
C PRO A 133 -21.83 3.66 33.81
N ARG A 134 -21.31 3.26 34.98
CA ARG A 134 -19.93 2.81 35.16
C ARG A 134 -19.63 1.54 34.37
N ALA A 135 -20.51 0.55 34.45
CA ALA A 135 -20.40 -0.69 33.68
C ALA A 135 -20.46 -0.45 32.18
N LEU A 136 -21.30 0.49 31.71
CA LEU A 136 -21.34 0.89 30.31
C LEU A 136 -20.03 1.57 29.88
N LEU A 137 -19.49 2.49 30.68
CA LEU A 137 -18.23 3.17 30.38
C LEU A 137 -17.07 2.18 30.28
N GLN A 138 -16.94 1.25 31.24
CA GLN A 138 -15.90 0.21 31.21
C GLN A 138 -15.96 -0.64 29.94
N ARG A 139 -17.16 -1.04 29.53
CA ARG A 139 -17.36 -1.82 28.30
C ARG A 139 -16.98 -1.03 27.05
N ILE A 140 -17.32 0.26 26.99
CA ILE A 140 -16.88 1.14 25.88
C ILE A 140 -15.36 1.26 25.85
N THR A 141 -14.70 1.41 27.00
CA THR A 141 -13.24 1.50 27.08
C THR A 141 -12.55 0.21 26.63
N VAL A 142 -13.11 -0.97 26.96
CA VAL A 142 -12.56 -2.26 26.52
C VAL A 142 -12.63 -2.45 25.00
N HIS A 143 -13.72 -2.02 24.39
CA HIS A 143 -13.92 -2.17 22.94
C HIS A 143 -13.36 -1.01 22.11
N LEU A 144 -12.95 0.09 22.75
CA LEU A 144 -12.49 1.34 22.13
C LEU A 144 -13.47 1.92 21.09
N ASP A 145 -14.73 1.47 21.11
CA ASP A 145 -15.79 1.85 20.17
C ASP A 145 -17.18 1.61 20.78
N VAL A 146 -18.12 2.51 20.48
CA VAL A 146 -19.49 2.51 21.00
C VAL A 146 -20.36 1.46 20.28
N ALA A 147 -20.16 1.26 18.98
CA ALA A 147 -20.94 0.27 18.22
C ALA A 147 -20.54 -1.15 18.62
N SER A 148 -19.25 -1.41 18.72
CA SER A 148 -18.70 -2.68 19.20
C SER A 148 -19.12 -3.00 20.64
N ALA A 149 -19.18 -1.99 21.52
CA ALA A 149 -19.68 -2.15 22.89
C ALA A 149 -21.18 -2.46 22.97
N ARG A 150 -21.98 -1.95 22.02
CA ARG A 150 -23.41 -2.29 21.89
C ARG A 150 -23.56 -3.74 21.46
N ASP A 151 -22.84 -4.14 20.42
CA ASP A 151 -22.98 -5.46 19.80
C ASP A 151 -22.46 -6.58 20.71
N ALA A 152 -21.51 -6.27 21.60
CA ALA A 152 -21.06 -7.15 22.68
C ALA A 152 -22.01 -7.20 23.90
N GLY A 153 -23.00 -6.31 23.98
CA GLY A 153 -23.94 -6.22 25.09
C GLY A 153 -25.18 -7.09 24.91
N ALA A 154 -25.74 -7.58 26.02
CA ALA A 154 -27.01 -8.31 26.02
C ALA A 154 -28.27 -7.40 26.00
N ALA A 155 -28.09 -6.07 26.00
CA ALA A 155 -29.18 -5.11 26.04
C ALA A 155 -29.74 -4.84 24.63
N SER A 156 -31.05 -4.54 24.55
CA SER A 156 -31.63 -4.08 23.28
C SER A 156 -30.97 -2.77 22.82
N PRO A 157 -30.92 -2.46 21.51
CA PRO A 157 -30.37 -1.21 21.01
C PRO A 157 -31.01 0.03 21.65
N ALA A 158 -32.33 0.01 21.89
CA ALA A 158 -33.05 1.11 22.53
C ALA A 158 -32.61 1.31 23.99
N THR A 159 -32.43 0.21 24.74
CA THR A 159 -31.92 0.26 26.12
C THR A 159 -30.49 0.78 26.15
N PHE A 160 -29.62 0.31 25.25
CA PHE A 160 -28.23 0.76 25.15
C PHE A 160 -28.13 2.28 24.93
N TYR A 161 -28.90 2.84 23.98
CA TYR A 161 -28.84 4.28 23.73
C TYR A 161 -29.45 5.13 24.86
N ARG A 162 -30.39 4.58 25.65
CA ARG A 162 -30.87 5.23 26.88
C ARG A 162 -29.78 5.26 27.95
N GLU A 163 -29.12 4.14 28.21
CA GLU A 163 -27.98 4.08 29.14
C GLU A 163 -26.83 5.00 28.69
N LEU A 164 -26.55 5.06 27.38
CA LEU A 164 -25.55 5.97 26.81
C LEU A 164 -25.95 7.44 27.01
N ARG A 165 -27.23 7.76 26.90
CA ARG A 165 -27.74 9.11 27.20
C ARG A 165 -27.56 9.45 28.67
N ASP A 166 -27.87 8.52 29.57
CA ASP A 166 -27.72 8.72 31.02
C ASP A 166 -26.24 8.85 31.42
N LEU A 167 -25.37 8.04 30.83
CA LEU A 167 -23.92 8.17 30.95
C LEU A 167 -23.43 9.55 30.49
N ARG A 168 -23.91 10.05 29.35
CA ARG A 168 -23.58 11.41 28.87
C ARG A 168 -24.07 12.50 29.82
N CYS A 169 -25.24 12.32 30.45
CA CYS A 169 -25.74 13.26 31.45
C CYS A 169 -24.84 13.29 32.69
N TRP A 170 -24.44 12.12 33.20
CA TRP A 170 -23.53 12.01 34.34
C TRP A 170 -22.15 12.59 34.05
N LEU A 171 -21.56 12.28 32.90
CA LEU A 171 -20.27 12.85 32.50
C LEU A 171 -20.30 14.38 32.41
N ARG A 172 -21.40 14.96 31.91
CA ARG A 172 -21.58 16.43 31.89
C ARG A 172 -21.76 17.02 33.28
N ALA A 173 -22.51 16.36 34.16
CA ALA A 173 -22.71 16.80 35.54
C ALA A 173 -21.38 16.82 36.31
N LEU A 174 -20.48 15.89 35.99
CA LEU A 174 -19.13 15.80 36.54
C LEU A 174 -18.10 16.70 35.81
N GLY A 175 -18.57 17.58 34.92
CA GLY A 175 -17.73 18.60 34.28
C GLY A 175 -16.96 18.14 33.04
N VAL A 176 -17.14 16.90 32.56
CA VAL A 176 -16.55 16.44 31.30
C VAL A 176 -17.25 17.13 30.14
N ARG A 177 -16.50 17.96 29.41
CA ARG A 177 -16.97 18.62 28.18
C ARG A 177 -16.36 17.94 26.97
N PRO A 178 -17.15 17.64 25.92
CA PRO A 178 -16.58 17.17 24.67
C PRO A 178 -15.67 18.26 24.11
N VAL A 179 -14.40 17.92 23.92
CA VAL A 179 -13.51 18.75 23.10
C VAL A 179 -14.15 18.77 21.71
N ALA A 180 -14.53 19.95 21.24
CA ALA A 180 -14.92 20.11 19.84
C ALA A 180 -13.74 19.60 19.03
N THR A 181 -13.91 18.49 18.33
CA THR A 181 -12.91 18.01 17.38
C THR A 181 -12.71 19.14 16.39
N ALA A 182 -11.55 19.80 16.48
CA ALA A 182 -11.17 20.77 15.49
C ALA A 182 -11.08 19.98 14.18
N SER A 183 -12.14 20.04 13.36
CA SER A 183 -12.06 19.70 11.96
C SER A 183 -11.03 20.65 11.38
N THR A 184 -9.77 20.21 11.34
CA THR A 184 -8.76 20.76 10.45
C THR A 184 -9.31 20.56 9.05
N ARG A 185 -10.05 21.59 8.57
CA ARG A 185 -10.30 21.79 7.16
C ARG A 185 -8.92 21.98 6.56
N THR A 186 -8.36 20.91 6.00
CA THR A 186 -7.20 20.93 5.14
C THR A 186 -7.50 21.90 3.99
N THR A 187 -7.08 23.14 4.14
CA THR A 187 -6.97 24.07 3.02
C THR A 187 -5.85 23.55 2.14
N ALA A 188 -6.22 22.96 1.01
CA ALA A 188 -5.29 22.56 -0.03
C ALA A 188 -4.39 23.76 -0.39
N PRO A 189 -3.06 23.57 -0.52
CA PRO A 189 -2.21 24.61 -1.06
C PRO A 189 -2.59 24.85 -2.52
N THR A 190 -3.11 26.04 -2.83
CA THR A 190 -3.26 26.54 -4.20
C THR A 190 -1.89 26.50 -4.89
N PRO A 191 -1.77 25.87 -6.07
CA PRO A 191 -0.55 25.96 -6.85
C PRO A 191 -0.47 27.39 -7.43
N SER A 192 0.35 28.23 -6.81
CA SER A 192 0.81 29.47 -7.44
C SER A 192 1.76 29.12 -8.58
N GLY A 193 1.42 29.60 -9.77
CA GLY A 193 2.37 29.77 -10.86
C GLY A 193 1.76 30.67 -11.92
N PRO A 194 2.49 30.95 -13.00
CA PRO A 194 3.94 31.22 -13.07
C PRO A 194 4.29 32.66 -12.70
#